data_AF-A0A8J6T6K7-F1
#
_entry.id   AF-A0A8J6T6K7-F1
#
_cell.length_a   1.000
_cell.length_b   1.000
_cell.length_c   1.000
_cell.angle_alpha   90.00
_cell.angle_beta   90.00
_cell.angle_gamma   90.00
#
_symmetry.space_group_name_H-M   'P 1'
#
loop_
_entity.id
_entity.type
_entity.pdbx_description
1 polymer ?
#
loop_
_entity_poly.entity_id
_entity_poly.type
_entity_poly.pdbx_seq_one_letter_code
_entity_poly.pdbx_strand_id
1 'polypeptide(L)'
;MFLNQTNPTISHQIQAVLRIQQRIVCLTVVLLAVLLTTGCAQPISRFSRSSEPAAPQLGVERIDPFGQPGGYRVTGSTNLPDQTQITISAIRYLQTSGQLIANSGSSYSVLARQFAPVEQGRWEANLTLWQVAPNGKFQEVWQLDQGNLGVQVQPDPNVTFLVTLDPANQPATLQDQLESQGEALTGSLVQFNADGELYLQASKTLIVALPTGGTTPPVSQTDGEANSTSSSLGATSASPPALSPTQTDAPISSDAFLR
;
A
#
# COMPACT_ATOMS: atom_id res chain seq x y z
N MET A 1 34.59 -61.41 -84.18
CA MET A 1 33.93 -60.09 -84.23
C MET A 1 32.62 -60.22 -83.47
N PHE A 2 32.62 -59.91 -82.16
CA PHE A 2 31.40 -59.92 -81.33
C PHE A 2 31.14 -58.48 -80.89
N LEU A 3 30.08 -57.89 -81.43
CA LEU A 3 29.61 -56.56 -81.07
C LEU A 3 28.79 -56.67 -79.79
N ASN A 4 29.28 -56.02 -78.73
CA ASN A 4 28.67 -56.00 -77.41
C ASN A 4 27.46 -55.06 -77.44
N GLN A 5 26.25 -55.61 -77.51
CA GLN A 5 25.00 -54.85 -77.38
C GLN A 5 24.78 -54.46 -75.92
N THR A 6 25.03 -53.19 -75.58
CA THR A 6 24.67 -52.64 -74.26
C THR A 6 23.16 -52.41 -74.19
N ASN A 7 22.53 -53.05 -73.22
CA ASN A 7 21.09 -53.10 -72.99
C ASN A 7 20.54 -51.71 -72.56
N PRO A 8 19.62 -51.06 -73.31
CA PRO A 8 19.17 -49.68 -73.08
C PRO A 8 18.43 -49.47 -71.74
N THR A 9 17.96 -50.54 -71.11
CA THR A 9 17.23 -50.50 -69.85
C THR A 9 18.08 -50.01 -68.66
N ILE A 10 19.39 -50.22 -68.71
CA ILE A 10 20.31 -49.82 -67.63
C ILE A 10 20.50 -48.29 -67.61
N SER A 11 20.45 -47.63 -68.78
CA SER A 11 20.62 -46.17 -68.90
C SER A 11 19.47 -45.40 -68.23
N HIS A 12 18.24 -45.88 -68.39
CA HIS A 12 17.06 -45.24 -67.78
C HIS A 12 17.03 -45.35 -66.26
N GLN A 13 17.50 -46.49 -65.70
CA GLN A 13 17.60 -46.68 -64.26
C GLN A 13 18.66 -45.75 -63.64
N ILE A 14 19.81 -45.58 -64.30
CA ILE A 14 20.87 -44.69 -63.82
C ILE A 14 20.41 -43.22 -63.84
N GLN A 15 19.72 -42.78 -64.90
CA GLN A 15 19.16 -41.41 -64.95
C GLN A 15 18.10 -41.16 -63.88
N ALA A 16 17.27 -42.15 -63.56
CA ALA A 16 16.25 -42.02 -62.51
C ALA A 16 16.90 -41.84 -61.13
N VAL A 17 17.94 -42.62 -60.82
CA VAL A 17 18.68 -42.53 -59.56
C VAL A 17 19.39 -41.18 -59.43
N LEU A 18 20.02 -40.69 -60.51
CA LEU A 18 20.68 -39.38 -60.51
C LEU A 18 19.72 -38.22 -60.24
N ARG A 19 18.51 -38.25 -60.82
CA ARG A 19 17.48 -37.22 -60.58
C ARG A 19 16.95 -37.25 -59.14
N ILE A 20 16.83 -38.43 -58.54
CA ILE A 20 16.39 -38.58 -57.14
C ILE A 20 17.46 -38.03 -56.20
N GLN A 21 18.73 -38.39 -56.42
CA GLN A 21 19.86 -37.87 -55.64
C GLN A 21 19.95 -36.34 -55.72
N GLN A 22 19.78 -35.77 -56.92
CA GLN A 22 19.80 -34.31 -57.11
C GLN A 22 18.65 -33.61 -56.37
N ARG A 23 17.45 -34.20 -56.34
CA ARG A 23 16.31 -33.64 -55.57
C ARG A 23 16.56 -33.70 -54.07
N ILE A 24 17.14 -34.77 -53.54
CA ILE A 24 17.47 -34.91 -52.12
C ILE A 24 18.53 -33.88 -51.71
N VAL A 25 19.57 -33.68 -52.53
CA VAL A 25 20.60 -32.66 -52.27
C VAL A 25 20.02 -31.24 -52.31
N CYS A 26 19.18 -30.92 -53.30
CA CYS A 26 18.51 -29.61 -53.31
C CYS A 26 17.61 -29.40 -52.09
N LEU A 27 16.83 -30.42 -51.69
CA LEU A 27 15.90 -30.30 -50.58
C LEU A 27 16.63 -30.15 -49.23
N THR A 28 17.75 -30.85 -49.05
CA THR A 28 18.61 -30.71 -47.87
C THR A 28 19.30 -29.35 -47.80
N VAL A 29 19.79 -28.81 -48.93
CA VAL A 29 20.38 -27.46 -48.97
C VAL A 29 19.33 -26.38 -48.67
N VAL A 30 18.12 -26.50 -49.21
CA VAL A 30 17.02 -25.55 -48.92
C VAL A 30 16.61 -25.64 -47.45
N LEU A 31 16.50 -26.84 -46.88
CA LEU A 31 16.14 -27.01 -45.47
C LEU A 31 17.22 -26.46 -44.53
N LEU A 32 18.51 -26.64 -44.87
CA LEU A 32 19.63 -26.07 -44.13
C LEU A 32 19.65 -24.53 -44.23
N ALA A 33 19.35 -23.97 -45.41
CA ALA A 33 19.25 -22.53 -45.61
C ALA A 33 18.10 -21.91 -44.81
N VAL A 34 16.95 -22.59 -44.69
CA VAL A 34 15.81 -22.14 -43.85
C VAL A 34 16.14 -22.19 -42.36
N LEU A 35 16.89 -23.20 -41.90
CA LEU A 35 17.32 -23.29 -40.50
C LEU A 35 18.34 -22.22 -40.11
N LEU A 36 19.13 -21.72 -41.07
CA LEU A 36 20.11 -20.65 -40.85
C LEU A 36 19.49 -19.24 -40.84
N THR A 37 18.28 -19.05 -41.37
CA THR A 37 17.60 -17.74 -41.36
C THR A 37 16.65 -17.55 -40.18
N THR A 38 16.41 -18.58 -39.36
CA THR A 38 15.75 -18.45 -38.04
C THR A 38 16.75 -18.16 -36.91
N GLY A 39 17.88 -17.52 -37.24
CA GLY A 39 18.77 -16.90 -36.25
C GLY A 39 18.09 -15.68 -35.65
N CYS A 40 17.84 -15.74 -34.35
CA CYS A 40 17.17 -14.74 -33.54
C CYS A 40 17.50 -13.29 -33.95
N ALA A 41 16.52 -12.60 -34.52
CA ALA A 41 16.41 -11.16 -34.35
C ALA A 41 16.15 -10.91 -32.86
N GLN A 42 17.20 -10.96 -32.04
CA GLN A 42 17.13 -10.30 -30.74
C GLN A 42 17.03 -8.81 -31.06
N PRO A 43 15.94 -8.12 -30.70
CA PRO A 43 15.96 -6.68 -30.77
C PRO A 43 17.10 -6.23 -29.86
N ILE A 44 18.16 -5.67 -30.45
CA ILE A 44 19.12 -4.82 -29.76
C ILE A 44 18.32 -3.56 -29.39
N SER A 45 17.44 -3.72 -28.41
CA SER A 45 16.78 -2.64 -27.71
C SER A 45 17.84 -2.04 -26.82
N ARG A 46 18.52 -1.05 -27.40
CA ARG A 46 18.75 0.29 -26.83
C ARG A 46 19.30 0.30 -25.41
N PHE A 47 20.45 0.97 -25.28
CA PHE A 47 20.84 1.84 -24.17
C PHE A 47 20.30 1.44 -22.81
N SER A 48 21.21 1.08 -21.90
CA SER A 48 21.00 1.19 -20.46
C SER A 48 20.19 2.46 -20.17
N ARG A 49 18.87 2.29 -20.03
CA ARG A 49 18.01 3.29 -19.44
C ARG A 49 18.62 3.44 -18.07
N SER A 50 19.30 4.57 -17.85
CA SER A 50 19.44 5.13 -16.52
C SER A 50 18.12 4.84 -15.83
N SER A 51 18.17 4.02 -14.78
CA SER A 51 17.02 3.66 -13.97
C SER A 51 16.36 4.95 -13.54
N GLU A 52 15.36 5.37 -14.32
CA GLU A 52 14.56 6.54 -14.07
C GLU A 52 13.93 6.30 -12.69
N PRO A 53 14.13 7.22 -11.73
CA PRO A 53 13.61 7.01 -10.39
C PRO A 53 12.11 6.73 -10.50
N ALA A 54 11.64 5.66 -9.85
CA ALA A 54 10.24 5.28 -9.92
C ALA A 54 9.41 6.32 -9.17
N ALA A 55 8.30 6.76 -9.76
CA ALA A 55 7.40 7.70 -9.11
C ALA A 55 6.97 7.23 -7.72
N PRO A 56 6.81 8.13 -6.74
CA PRO A 56 6.36 7.77 -5.40
C PRO A 56 5.06 6.95 -5.43
N GLN A 57 5.04 5.86 -4.68
CA GLN A 57 3.96 4.90 -4.60
C GLN A 57 3.69 4.58 -3.14
N LEU A 58 2.42 4.48 -2.80
CA LEU A 58 1.93 4.07 -1.49
C LEU A 58 0.83 3.04 -1.72
N GLY A 59 0.90 1.90 -1.04
CA GLY A 59 -0.05 0.81 -1.24
C GLY A 59 -0.42 0.12 0.06
N VAL A 60 -1.70 -0.22 0.21
CA VAL A 60 -2.23 -1.04 1.31
C VAL A 60 -2.33 -2.49 0.85
N GLU A 61 -1.54 -3.39 1.43
CA GLU A 61 -1.51 -4.78 1.02
C GLU A 61 -2.48 -5.64 1.82
N ARG A 62 -2.36 -5.59 3.16
CA ARG A 62 -3.05 -6.49 4.06
C ARG A 62 -3.61 -5.76 5.27
N ILE A 63 -4.79 -6.21 5.70
CA ILE A 63 -5.45 -5.76 6.93
C ILE A 63 -5.98 -7.03 7.59
N ASP A 64 -5.43 -7.38 8.75
CA ASP A 64 -5.80 -8.58 9.50
C ASP A 64 -6.24 -8.20 10.91
N PRO A 65 -7.22 -8.89 11.52
CA PRO A 65 -7.48 -8.78 12.95
C PRO A 65 -6.21 -9.07 13.77
N PHE A 66 -5.98 -8.32 14.85
CA PHE A 66 -4.77 -8.41 15.66
C PHE A 66 -5.01 -8.12 17.14
N GLY A 67 -4.59 -9.03 18.01
CA GLY A 67 -4.62 -8.84 19.46
C GLY A 67 -6.04 -8.87 20.04
N GLN A 68 -6.51 -7.71 20.49
CA GLN A 68 -7.77 -7.53 21.21
C GLN A 68 -8.99 -7.34 20.27
N PRO A 69 -10.23 -7.51 20.76
CA PRO A 69 -11.42 -7.21 19.97
C PRO A 69 -11.39 -5.79 19.40
N GLY A 70 -11.65 -5.65 18.10
CA GLY A 70 -11.52 -4.37 17.40
C GLY A 70 -10.09 -3.96 17.07
N GLY A 71 -9.09 -4.81 17.32
CA GLY A 71 -7.70 -4.60 16.93
C GLY A 71 -7.41 -5.11 15.51
N TYR A 72 -6.67 -4.33 14.73
CA TYR A 72 -6.29 -4.64 13.36
C TYR A 72 -4.84 -4.26 13.08
N ARG A 73 -4.11 -5.13 12.41
CA ARG A 73 -2.79 -4.85 11.85
C ARG A 73 -2.93 -4.53 10.37
N VAL A 74 -2.43 -3.37 9.97
CA VAL A 74 -2.43 -2.87 8.60
C VAL A 74 -0.99 -2.84 8.10
N THR A 75 -0.73 -3.46 6.95
CA THR A 75 0.61 -3.49 6.34
C THR A 75 0.54 -3.08 4.89
N GLY A 76 1.62 -2.46 4.41
CA GLY A 76 1.74 -2.10 3.01
C GLY A 76 3.17 -1.95 2.54
N SER A 77 3.30 -1.35 1.36
CA SER A 77 4.58 -1.05 0.73
C SER A 77 4.60 0.34 0.15
N THR A 78 5.81 0.83 -0.06
CA THR A 78 6.10 2.13 -0.64
C THR A 78 7.52 2.16 -1.17
N ASN A 79 7.82 3.09 -2.06
CA ASN A 79 9.19 3.44 -2.46
C ASN A 79 9.65 4.78 -1.83
N LEU A 80 8.92 5.29 -0.83
CA LEU A 80 9.36 6.43 -0.04
C LEU A 80 10.65 6.11 0.73
N PRO A 81 11.49 7.11 1.05
CA PRO A 81 12.69 6.91 1.85
C PRO A 81 12.39 6.27 3.22
N ASP A 82 13.35 5.53 3.75
CA ASP A 82 13.28 5.02 5.12
C ASP A 82 13.09 6.16 6.12
N GLN A 83 12.41 5.88 7.23
CA GLN A 83 12.02 6.84 8.27
C GLN A 83 10.99 7.88 7.85
N THR A 84 10.50 7.87 6.61
CA THR A 84 9.32 8.65 6.21
C THR A 84 8.14 8.26 7.11
N GLN A 85 7.44 9.23 7.67
CA GLN A 85 6.28 8.97 8.53
C GLN A 85 5.03 8.88 7.66
N ILE A 86 4.28 7.80 7.79
CA ILE A 86 2.97 7.67 7.17
C ILE A 86 1.88 7.69 8.24
N THR A 87 0.74 8.26 7.92
CA THR A 87 -0.44 8.26 8.78
C THR A 87 -1.43 7.22 8.29
N ILE A 88 -1.83 6.31 9.17
CA ILE A 88 -2.85 5.30 8.93
C ILE A 88 -4.08 5.67 9.76
N SER A 89 -5.22 5.91 9.10
CA SER A 89 -6.49 6.21 9.76
C SER A 89 -7.54 5.15 9.40
N ALA A 90 -8.33 4.72 10.37
CA ALA A 90 -9.54 3.93 10.15
C ALA A 90 -10.76 4.86 10.23
N ILE A 91 -11.55 4.93 9.16
CA ILE A 91 -12.66 5.88 9.01
C ILE A 91 -13.95 5.11 8.77
N ARG A 92 -15.01 5.45 9.52
CA ARG A 92 -16.37 4.94 9.31
C ARG A 92 -17.30 6.09 8.96
N TYR A 93 -18.08 5.94 7.90
CA TYR A 93 -19.13 6.90 7.55
C TYR A 93 -20.37 6.71 8.41
N LEU A 94 -21.02 7.82 8.75
CA LEU A 94 -22.20 7.90 9.58
C LEU A 94 -23.31 8.60 8.81
N GLN A 95 -24.45 7.94 8.70
CA GLN A 95 -25.64 8.48 8.05
C GLN A 95 -26.60 9.02 9.11
N THR A 96 -27.03 10.28 8.99
CA THR A 96 -28.03 10.86 9.88
C THR A 96 -29.43 10.61 9.32
N SER A 97 -30.28 9.92 10.08
CA SER A 97 -31.67 9.70 9.71
C SER A 97 -32.49 10.98 9.93
N GLY A 98 -32.96 11.62 8.85
CA GLY A 98 -33.99 12.67 8.94
C GLY A 98 -33.63 14.09 8.50
N GLN A 99 -32.44 14.35 7.94
CA GLN A 99 -32.08 15.70 7.46
C GLN A 99 -32.24 15.84 5.93
N LEU A 100 -33.43 16.31 5.51
CA LEU A 100 -33.71 16.82 4.16
C LEU A 100 -33.04 18.19 3.94
N ILE A 101 -31.72 18.29 4.17
CA ILE A 101 -30.96 19.46 3.73
C ILE A 101 -30.06 19.00 2.60
N ALA A 102 -30.32 19.56 1.42
CA ALA A 102 -29.70 19.29 0.13
C ALA A 102 -28.18 19.61 0.04
N ASN A 103 -27.46 19.58 1.17
CA ASN A 103 -26.01 19.75 1.31
C ASN A 103 -25.45 18.99 2.53
N SER A 104 -26.16 17.99 3.07
CA SER A 104 -25.66 17.17 4.18
C SER A 104 -24.64 16.16 3.66
N GLY A 105 -23.37 16.59 3.59
CA GLY A 105 -22.25 15.69 3.36
C GLY A 105 -22.30 14.52 4.35
N SER A 106 -21.91 13.33 3.90
CA SER A 106 -21.79 12.18 4.79
C SER A 106 -20.90 12.55 5.98
N SER A 107 -21.42 12.38 7.19
CA SER A 107 -20.61 12.52 8.40
C SER A 107 -19.67 11.31 8.48
N TYR A 108 -18.55 11.45 9.16
CA TYR A 108 -17.61 10.36 9.38
C TYR A 108 -17.03 10.43 10.78
N SER A 109 -16.54 9.29 11.26
CA SER A 109 -15.79 9.16 12.49
C SER A 109 -14.44 8.53 12.19
N VAL A 110 -13.37 9.14 12.72
CA VAL A 110 -12.04 8.53 12.75
C VAL A 110 -12.01 7.60 13.96
N LEU A 111 -12.05 6.30 13.69
CA LEU A 111 -12.09 5.27 14.74
C LEU A 111 -10.73 5.10 15.42
N ALA A 112 -9.66 5.26 14.65
CA ALA A 112 -8.29 5.21 15.12
C ALA A 112 -7.37 5.89 14.11
N ARG A 113 -6.29 6.50 14.59
CA ARG A 113 -5.17 6.98 13.79
C ARG A 113 -3.85 6.53 14.42
N GLN A 114 -2.92 6.09 13.58
CA GLN A 114 -1.54 5.84 13.96
C GLN A 114 -0.54 6.37 12.94
N PHE A 115 0.66 6.65 13.42
CA PHE A 115 1.82 6.92 12.60
C PHE A 115 2.68 5.67 12.50
N ALA A 116 3.27 5.43 11.34
CA ALA A 116 4.25 4.36 11.16
C ALA A 116 5.44 4.87 10.32
N PRO A 117 6.68 4.54 10.72
CA PRO A 117 7.83 4.79 9.86
C PRO A 117 7.85 3.82 8.68
N VAL A 118 8.39 4.28 7.56
CA VAL A 118 8.80 3.41 6.47
C VAL A 118 10.13 2.74 6.82
N GLU A 119 10.18 1.42 6.66
CA GLU A 119 11.37 0.60 6.87
C GLU A 119 11.54 -0.34 5.67
N GLN A 120 12.61 -0.13 4.89
CA GLN A 120 12.95 -0.97 3.73
C GLN A 120 11.82 -1.05 2.70
N GLY A 121 11.16 0.08 2.44
CA GLY A 121 10.01 0.17 1.53
C GLY A 121 8.74 -0.52 2.03
N ARG A 122 8.68 -0.84 3.32
CA ARG A 122 7.54 -1.47 4.00
C ARG A 122 7.09 -0.61 5.15
N TRP A 123 5.84 -0.79 5.57
CA TRP A 123 5.31 -0.12 6.73
C TRP A 123 4.22 -0.98 7.39
N GLU A 124 4.05 -0.81 8.70
CA GLU A 124 3.09 -1.54 9.50
C GLU A 124 2.52 -0.66 10.62
N ALA A 125 1.22 -0.73 10.85
CA ALA A 125 0.55 -0.08 11.96
C ALA A 125 -0.48 -0.99 12.62
N ASN A 126 -0.58 -0.91 13.94
CA ASN A 126 -1.60 -1.57 14.73
C ASN A 126 -2.64 -0.55 15.18
N LEU A 127 -3.90 -0.76 14.79
CA LEU A 127 -5.02 0.11 15.10
C LEU A 127 -5.99 -0.60 16.05
N THR A 128 -6.50 0.12 17.04
CA THR A 128 -7.60 -0.35 17.91
C THR A 128 -8.83 0.51 17.64
N LEU A 129 -9.85 -0.05 16.98
CA LEU A 129 -11.06 0.69 16.59
C LEU A 129 -12.11 0.73 17.70
N TRP A 130 -12.03 -0.19 18.67
CA TRP A 130 -12.98 -0.30 19.78
C TRP A 130 -12.32 0.15 21.07
N GLN A 131 -13.00 1.02 21.81
CA GLN A 131 -12.60 1.48 23.13
C GLN A 131 -13.48 0.85 24.20
N VAL A 132 -12.99 0.85 25.44
CA VAL A 132 -13.77 0.40 26.60
C VAL A 132 -14.47 1.61 27.20
N ALA A 133 -15.79 1.66 27.08
CA ALA A 133 -16.62 2.69 27.69
C ALA A 133 -16.57 2.64 29.24
N PRO A 134 -17.00 3.69 29.96
CA PRO A 134 -17.03 3.70 31.43
C PRO A 134 -17.87 2.57 32.05
N ASN A 135 -18.80 1.99 31.30
CA ASN A 135 -19.60 0.83 31.72
C ASN A 135 -18.96 -0.52 31.37
N GLY A 136 -17.72 -0.54 30.88
CA GLY A 136 -16.98 -1.73 30.46
C GLY A 136 -17.34 -2.26 29.07
N LYS A 137 -18.33 -1.72 28.37
CA LYS A 137 -18.70 -2.20 27.03
C LYS A 137 -17.70 -1.72 25.98
N PHE A 138 -17.47 -2.53 24.96
CA PHE A 138 -16.74 -2.06 23.78
C PHE A 138 -17.62 -1.09 22.99
N GLN A 139 -17.04 0.03 22.57
CA GLN A 139 -17.70 1.08 21.79
C GLN A 139 -16.72 1.71 20.79
N GLU A 140 -17.21 2.12 19.63
CA GLU A 140 -16.47 3.00 18.73
C GLU A 140 -16.57 4.46 19.24
N VAL A 141 -15.62 5.31 18.86
CA VAL A 141 -15.51 6.71 19.34
C VAL A 141 -16.84 7.47 19.20
N TRP A 142 -17.49 7.39 18.04
CA TRP A 142 -18.76 8.07 17.80
C TRP A 142 -19.93 7.59 18.68
N GLN A 143 -19.85 6.36 19.22
CA GLN A 143 -20.89 5.84 20.13
C GLN A 143 -20.76 6.46 21.52
N LEU A 144 -19.53 6.82 21.93
CA LEU A 144 -19.28 7.52 23.19
C LEU A 144 -19.87 8.94 23.15
N ASP A 145 -19.79 9.59 21.98
CA ASP A 145 -20.27 10.96 21.77
C ASP A 145 -21.76 11.07 21.40
N GLN A 146 -22.40 9.96 21.01
CA GLN A 146 -23.78 9.95 20.50
C GLN A 146 -24.79 10.60 21.46
N GLY A 147 -24.60 10.44 22.77
CA GLY A 147 -25.46 11.03 23.80
C GLY A 147 -25.44 12.56 23.82
N ASN A 148 -24.35 13.18 23.36
CA ASN A 148 -24.17 14.63 23.32
C ASN A 148 -24.66 15.25 22.02
N LEU A 149 -24.69 14.47 20.94
CA LEU A 149 -24.99 14.97 19.60
C LEU A 149 -26.49 15.15 19.33
N GLY A 150 -27.36 14.51 20.12
CA GLY A 150 -28.82 14.65 19.99
C GLY A 150 -29.39 14.18 18.64
N VAL A 151 -28.59 13.50 17.82
CA VAL A 151 -28.95 13.00 16.49
C VAL A 151 -28.75 11.49 16.42
N GLN A 152 -29.70 10.80 15.81
CA GLN A 152 -29.57 9.37 15.57
C GLN A 152 -28.74 9.15 14.30
N VAL A 153 -27.55 8.57 14.49
CA VAL A 153 -26.67 8.16 13.38
C VAL A 153 -26.74 6.66 13.14
N GLN A 154 -26.76 6.28 11.88
CA GLN A 154 -26.66 4.92 11.38
C GLN A 154 -25.26 4.73 10.79
N PRO A 155 -24.42 3.85 11.35
CA PRO A 155 -23.09 3.59 10.81
C PRO A 155 -23.15 2.80 9.50
N ASP A 156 -22.27 3.14 8.56
CA ASP A 156 -21.93 2.29 7.42
C ASP A 156 -21.23 1.03 7.93
N PRO A 157 -21.54 -0.18 7.44
CA PRO A 157 -20.85 -1.41 7.86
C PRO A 157 -19.36 -1.43 7.46
N ASN A 158 -18.97 -0.62 6.48
CA ASN A 158 -17.60 -0.52 5.99
C ASN A 158 -16.76 0.45 6.81
N VAL A 159 -15.49 0.08 6.98
CA VAL A 159 -14.41 0.95 7.47
C VAL A 159 -13.37 1.08 6.37
N THR A 160 -13.04 2.32 6.05
CA THR A 160 -11.96 2.66 5.12
C THR A 160 -10.68 2.88 5.91
N PHE A 161 -9.68 2.05 5.63
CA PHE A 161 -8.32 2.25 6.10
C PHE A 161 -7.61 3.14 5.09
N LEU A 162 -7.38 4.38 5.46
CA LEU A 162 -6.73 5.41 4.66
C LEU A 162 -5.29 5.57 5.13
N VAL A 163 -4.36 5.58 4.19
CA VAL A 163 -2.93 5.83 4.44
C VAL A 163 -2.55 7.08 3.69
N THR A 164 -1.93 8.02 4.38
CA THR A 164 -1.47 9.28 3.80
C THR A 164 -0.02 9.56 4.18
N LEU A 165 0.68 10.26 3.30
CA LEU A 165 1.90 10.97 3.69
C LEU A 165 1.48 12.20 4.52
N ASP A 166 2.03 12.37 5.72
CA ASP A 166 1.73 13.53 6.56
C ASP A 166 2.87 14.55 6.48
N PRO A 167 2.76 15.63 5.70
CA PRO A 167 3.85 16.58 5.50
C PRO A 167 4.33 17.25 6.80
N ALA A 168 3.46 17.40 7.81
CA ALA A 168 3.77 18.12 9.03
C ALA A 168 4.69 17.35 9.99
N ASN A 169 4.69 16.02 9.90
CA ASN A 169 5.44 15.14 10.80
C ASN A 169 6.64 14.46 10.11
N GLN A 170 7.14 15.04 9.02
CA GLN A 170 8.25 14.46 8.26
C GLN A 170 9.63 14.81 8.84
N PRO A 171 10.64 13.94 8.66
CA PRO A 171 12.02 14.30 8.86
C PRO A 171 12.37 15.51 7.98
N ALA A 172 13.13 16.47 8.52
CA ALA A 172 13.56 17.66 7.76
C ALA A 172 14.31 17.32 6.46
N THR A 173 14.92 16.14 6.39
CA THR A 173 15.67 15.64 5.22
C THR A 173 14.79 15.06 4.12
N LEU A 174 13.49 14.83 4.37
CA LEU A 174 12.61 14.18 3.41
C LEU A 174 12.46 15.03 2.14
N GLN A 175 12.31 16.34 2.28
CA GLN A 175 12.16 17.25 1.15
C GLN A 175 13.40 17.18 0.24
N ASP A 176 14.60 17.30 0.82
CA ASP A 176 15.87 17.18 0.08
C ASP A 176 16.00 15.82 -0.62
N GLN A 177 15.57 14.74 0.05
CA GLN A 177 15.61 13.38 -0.49
C GLN A 177 14.62 13.20 -1.66
N LEU A 178 13.43 13.77 -1.57
CA LEU A 178 12.43 13.72 -2.65
C LEU A 178 12.85 14.60 -3.83
N GLU A 179 13.38 15.80 -3.57
CA GLU A 179 13.91 16.68 -4.62
C GLU A 179 15.12 16.07 -5.33
N SER A 180 15.98 15.35 -4.61
CA SER A 180 17.09 14.61 -5.22
C SER A 180 16.63 13.50 -6.16
N GLN A 181 15.38 13.03 -6.02
CA GLN A 181 14.75 12.05 -6.93
C GLN A 181 14.15 12.70 -8.19
N GLY A 182 14.13 14.04 -8.28
CA GLY A 182 13.88 14.79 -9.51
C GLY A 182 12.54 14.51 -10.19
N GLU A 183 12.57 14.31 -11.52
CA GLU A 183 11.40 14.19 -12.42
C GLU A 183 10.49 12.98 -12.15
N ALA A 184 10.95 12.01 -11.34
CA ALA A 184 10.16 10.83 -10.94
C ALA A 184 8.85 11.20 -10.25
N LEU A 185 8.82 12.32 -9.52
CA LEU A 185 7.65 12.81 -8.79
C LEU A 185 6.48 13.17 -9.73
N THR A 186 6.76 13.43 -11.02
CA THR A 186 5.78 13.88 -12.01
C THR A 186 4.91 12.72 -12.55
N GLY A 187 5.31 11.47 -12.32
CA GLY A 187 4.80 10.30 -13.07
C GLY A 187 3.65 9.51 -12.44
N SER A 188 3.36 9.62 -11.13
CA SER A 188 2.30 8.82 -10.53
C SER A 188 1.78 9.40 -9.22
N LEU A 189 0.46 9.61 -9.15
CA LEU A 189 -0.35 9.79 -7.93
C LEU A 189 0.16 10.80 -6.87
N VAL A 190 1.04 11.71 -7.26
CA VAL A 190 1.46 12.88 -6.49
C VAL A 190 0.42 13.96 -6.72
N GLN A 191 -0.40 14.23 -5.71
CA GLN A 191 -1.24 15.42 -5.70
C GLN A 191 -0.47 16.50 -4.97
N PHE A 192 -0.56 17.74 -5.45
CA PHE A 192 -0.09 18.88 -4.69
C PHE A 192 -1.30 19.55 -4.06
N ASN A 193 -1.22 19.89 -2.76
CA ASN A 193 -2.25 20.72 -2.14
C ASN A 193 -2.25 22.14 -2.75
N ALA A 194 -3.16 23.01 -2.32
CA ALA A 194 -3.23 24.39 -2.82
C ALA A 194 -1.94 25.20 -2.55
N ASP A 195 -1.14 24.75 -1.59
CA ASP A 195 0.14 25.35 -1.18
C ASP A 195 1.35 24.73 -1.90
N GLY A 196 1.14 23.72 -2.77
CA GLY A 196 2.20 23.06 -3.53
C GLY A 196 2.93 21.93 -2.79
N GLU A 197 2.39 21.42 -1.68
CA GLU A 197 2.98 20.34 -0.88
C GLU A 197 2.58 18.95 -1.39
N LEU A 198 3.51 18.00 -1.30
CA LEU A 198 3.34 16.62 -1.75
C LEU A 198 2.29 15.86 -0.93
N TYR A 199 1.26 15.37 -1.61
CA TYR A 199 0.21 14.54 -1.03
C TYR A 199 0.15 13.17 -1.74
N LEU A 200 0.41 12.11 -0.98
CA LEU A 200 0.23 10.72 -1.39
C LEU A 200 -0.83 10.06 -0.52
N GLN A 201 -1.73 9.31 -1.15
CA GLN A 201 -2.73 8.52 -0.43
C GLN A 201 -2.97 7.14 -1.04
N ALA A 202 -3.31 6.19 -0.18
CA ALA A 202 -3.80 4.88 -0.56
C ALA A 202 -4.92 4.47 0.39
N SER A 203 -5.89 3.68 -0.08
CA SER A 203 -6.97 3.23 0.79
C SER A 203 -7.41 1.81 0.49
N LYS A 204 -7.95 1.16 1.51
CA LYS A 204 -8.60 -0.15 1.40
C LYS A 204 -9.77 -0.23 2.36
N THR A 205 -10.90 -0.70 1.87
CA THR A 205 -12.14 -0.76 2.64
C THR A 205 -12.47 -2.19 3.02
N LEU A 206 -12.90 -2.40 4.26
CA LEU A 206 -13.34 -3.69 4.79
C LEU A 206 -14.66 -3.55 5.54
N ILE A 207 -15.46 -4.60 5.53
CA ILE A 207 -16.60 -4.72 6.43
C ILE A 207 -16.06 -5.01 7.84
N VAL A 208 -16.37 -4.13 8.78
CA VAL A 208 -15.99 -4.27 10.19
C VAL A 208 -17.28 -4.24 11.01
N ALA A 209 -17.55 -5.34 11.71
CA ALA A 209 -18.71 -5.44 12.58
C ALA A 209 -18.66 -4.37 13.68
N LEU A 210 -19.84 -3.93 14.11
CA LEU A 210 -19.95 -3.04 15.26
C LEU A 210 -19.47 -3.74 16.54
N PRO A 211 -19.01 -2.97 17.54
CA PRO A 211 -18.59 -3.52 18.82
C PRO A 211 -19.65 -4.42 19.47
N THR A 212 -19.22 -5.56 19.99
CA THR A 212 -20.06 -6.46 20.78
C THR A 212 -19.32 -6.92 22.04
N GLY A 213 -20.06 -7.14 23.13
CA GLY A 213 -19.49 -7.55 24.42
C GLY A 213 -18.89 -6.41 25.25
N GLY A 214 -17.93 -6.75 26.11
CA GLY A 214 -17.26 -5.82 27.02
C GLY A 214 -16.15 -6.47 27.85
N THR A 215 -15.44 -5.65 28.61
CA THR A 215 -14.38 -5.99 29.56
C THR A 215 -14.56 -5.22 30.86
N THR A 216 -13.64 -5.35 31.81
CA THR A 216 -13.63 -4.58 33.05
C THR A 216 -13.57 -3.07 32.73
N PRO A 217 -14.45 -2.24 33.33
CA PRO A 217 -14.40 -0.80 33.16
C PRO A 217 -13.01 -0.21 33.44
N PRO A 218 -12.58 0.83 32.71
CA PRO A 218 -11.35 1.53 33.03
C PRO A 218 -11.44 2.12 34.43
N VAL A 219 -10.38 1.96 35.22
CA VAL A 219 -10.31 2.52 36.59
C VAL A 219 -10.29 4.04 36.47
N SER A 220 -11.34 4.72 36.95
CA SER A 220 -11.33 6.18 37.07
C SER A 220 -10.23 6.57 38.05
N GLN A 221 -9.16 7.18 37.56
CA GLN A 221 -8.22 7.89 38.42
C GLN A 221 -8.98 9.08 39.01
N THR A 222 -9.51 8.90 40.23
CA THR A 222 -9.98 10.02 41.02
C THR A 222 -8.75 10.83 41.39
N ASP A 223 -8.65 12.06 40.89
CA ASP A 223 -7.59 13.00 41.26
C ASP A 223 -7.55 13.12 42.77
N GLY A 224 -6.52 12.52 43.36
CA GLY A 224 -6.26 12.52 44.77
C GLY A 224 -5.97 13.94 45.25
N GLU A 225 -6.84 14.41 46.12
CA GLU A 225 -6.71 15.56 46.99
C GLU A 225 -5.29 15.72 47.57
N ALA A 226 -4.84 16.98 47.61
CA ALA A 226 -3.52 17.39 48.04
C ALA A 226 -3.12 16.80 49.40
N ASN A 227 -1.95 16.14 49.46
CA ASN A 227 -1.19 16.08 50.71
C ASN A 227 0.28 16.35 50.45
N SER A 228 0.72 17.52 50.89
CA SER A 228 2.11 17.96 50.88
C SER A 228 2.90 17.14 51.89
N THR A 229 3.88 16.35 51.43
CA THR A 229 5.05 16.05 52.27
C THR A 229 6.28 15.92 51.37
N SER A 230 7.17 16.88 51.54
CA SER A 230 8.51 16.95 50.97
C SER A 230 9.34 15.73 51.40
N SER A 231 9.98 15.07 50.44
CA SER A 231 11.21 14.30 50.69
C SER A 231 12.10 14.34 49.46
N SER A 232 13.30 14.80 49.75
CA SER A 232 14.39 15.20 48.89
C SER A 232 15.32 14.01 48.57
N LEU A 233 15.96 14.08 47.40
CA LEU A 233 17.18 13.40 46.92
C LEU A 233 17.10 11.97 46.36
N GLY A 234 17.58 11.84 45.12
CA GLY A 234 17.96 10.58 44.48
C GLY A 234 18.20 10.73 42.96
N ALA A 235 19.20 11.49 42.55
CA ALA A 235 19.62 11.54 41.14
C ALA A 235 20.36 10.25 40.76
N THR A 236 19.82 9.46 39.83
CA THR A 236 20.62 8.54 39.01
C THR A 236 20.03 8.40 37.61
N SER A 237 20.77 8.97 36.65
CA SER A 237 21.11 8.44 35.32
C SER A 237 20.04 7.77 34.43
N ALA A 238 19.70 8.49 33.35
CA ALA A 238 19.55 8.04 31.97
C ALA A 238 18.65 6.83 31.63
N SER A 239 17.49 7.14 31.04
CA SER A 239 17.08 6.58 29.74
C SER A 239 16.05 7.54 29.11
N PRO A 240 16.18 7.97 27.83
CA PRO A 240 15.10 8.73 27.19
C PRO A 240 13.86 7.84 27.07
N PRO A 241 12.64 8.36 27.32
CA PRO A 241 11.43 7.58 27.14
C PRO A 241 11.31 7.16 25.68
N ALA A 242 11.15 5.85 25.46
CA ALA A 242 10.73 5.33 24.17
C ALA A 242 9.42 6.04 23.79
N LEU A 243 9.44 6.72 22.64
CA LEU A 243 8.25 7.30 22.03
C LEU A 243 7.27 6.15 21.78
N SER A 244 6.30 6.01 22.68
CA SER A 244 5.17 5.12 22.45
C SER A 244 4.40 5.71 21.26
N PRO A 245 4.03 4.92 20.24
CA PRO A 245 3.33 5.45 19.09
C PRO A 245 1.98 6.00 19.56
N THR A 246 1.80 7.31 19.46
CA THR A 246 0.61 8.02 19.96
C THR A 246 -0.58 7.71 19.06
N GLN A 247 -1.46 6.81 19.49
CA GLN A 247 -2.76 6.63 18.86
C GLN A 247 -3.65 7.84 19.21
N THR A 248 -4.30 8.41 18.20
CA THR A 248 -5.30 9.48 18.39
C THR A 248 -6.61 9.12 17.71
N ASP A 249 -7.70 9.51 18.34
CA ASP A 249 -9.08 9.38 17.92
C ASP A 249 -9.74 10.74 17.69
N ALA A 250 -8.99 11.84 17.90
CA ALA A 250 -9.48 13.18 17.70
C ALA A 250 -9.83 13.44 16.21
N PRO A 251 -10.94 14.14 15.92
CA PRO A 251 -11.25 14.57 14.57
C PRO A 251 -10.10 15.42 14.01
N ILE A 252 -9.81 15.25 12.71
CA ILE A 252 -8.89 16.14 11.99
C ILE A 252 -9.47 17.55 12.08
N SER A 253 -8.66 18.54 12.49
CA SER A 253 -9.09 19.93 12.38
C SER A 253 -9.31 20.25 10.90
N SER A 254 -10.28 21.10 10.59
CA SER A 254 -10.54 21.53 9.20
C SER A 254 -9.29 22.07 8.50
N ASP A 255 -8.37 22.65 9.26
CA ASP A 255 -7.10 23.19 8.76
C ASP A 255 -6.09 22.09 8.40
N ALA A 256 -6.19 20.90 9.00
CA ALA A 256 -5.36 19.73 8.70
C ALA A 256 -5.97 18.85 7.58
N PHE A 257 -7.20 19.13 7.14
CA PHE A 257 -7.84 18.43 6.02
C PHE A 257 -7.57 19.10 4.67
N LEU A 258 -7.34 20.41 4.69
CA LEU A 258 -7.16 21.24 3.49
C LEU A 258 -5.70 21.67 3.27
N ARG A 259 -4.81 21.30 4.19
CA ARG A 259 -3.36 21.33 4.00
C ARG A 259 -2.94 19.92 3.61
#